data_AF-A0AA86DZ54-F1
#
_entry.id   AF-A0AA86DZ54-F1
#
_cell.length_a   1.000
_cell.length_b   1.000
_cell.length_c   1.000
_cell.angle_alpha   90.00
_cell.angle_beta   90.00
_cell.angle_gamma   90.00
#
_symmetry.space_group_name_H-M   'P 1'
#
loop_
_entity.id
_entity.type
_entity.pdbx_description
1 polymer ?
#
loop_
_entity_poly.entity_id
_entity_poly.type
_entity_poly.pdbx_seq_one_letter_code
_entity_poly.pdbx_strand_id
1 'polypeptide(L)'
;MLSKTLRFKFLHRSHTIIGLVVLFLFYMSTYFGTLTFFMPYLKVWESPSRHFVPLSEHAFNIDLLLGELLEKQHLLGLKPVDITLPSFRDPLLKLSSESQNSLYLNPLTNEVIKLSKEENLISTFFNELHTGVVIPLIGMPLMGIMSIGIVFLTLGGFWLYLYKRTQTKRPKEGWKSRWLSWHKIVGLGIIPYALVFACTGAFLGLMLSYSHPFAWSASSKEESSMRKLVSPIIFAQPVYKSSETKAIMLSFFNASNHCE
;
A
#
# COMPACT_ATOMS: atom_id res chain seq x y z
N MET A 1 -35.03 -19.17 -26.58
CA MET A 1 -34.63 -19.90 -25.35
C MET A 1 -33.24 -20.55 -25.44
N LEU A 2 -32.90 -21.21 -26.56
CA LEU A 2 -31.62 -21.93 -26.75
C LEU A 2 -30.36 -21.07 -26.54
N SER A 3 -30.36 -19.83 -27.04
CA SER A 3 -29.23 -18.89 -26.90
C SER A 3 -28.97 -18.48 -25.44
N LYS A 4 -30.02 -18.28 -24.64
CA LYS A 4 -29.91 -17.95 -23.21
C LYS A 4 -29.30 -19.12 -22.42
N THR A 5 -29.70 -20.35 -22.73
CA THR A 5 -29.13 -21.55 -22.09
C THR A 5 -27.67 -21.82 -22.47
N LEU A 6 -27.26 -21.50 -23.71
CA LEU A 6 -25.87 -21.58 -24.15
C LEU A 6 -24.98 -20.57 -23.42
N ARG A 7 -25.41 -19.30 -23.35
CA ARG A 7 -24.69 -18.24 -22.62
C ARG A 7 -24.50 -18.58 -21.14
N PHE A 8 -25.53 -19.13 -20.49
CA PHE A 8 -25.41 -19.58 -19.10
C PHE A 8 -24.37 -20.69 -18.92
N LYS A 9 -24.41 -21.73 -19.77
CA LYS A 9 -23.45 -22.85 -19.69
C LYS A 9 -22.02 -22.38 -19.91
N PHE A 10 -21.82 -21.49 -20.89
CA PHE A 10 -20.52 -20.89 -21.17
C PHE A 10 -20.02 -20.08 -19.97
N LEU A 11 -20.82 -19.12 -19.48
CA LEU A 11 -20.45 -18.27 -18.34
C LEU A 11 -20.15 -19.10 -17.09
N HIS A 12 -20.96 -20.12 -16.79
CA HIS A 12 -20.73 -21.01 -15.65
C HIS A 12 -19.40 -21.77 -15.79
N ARG A 13 -19.11 -22.30 -16.98
CA ARG A 13 -17.85 -23.01 -17.24
C ARG A 13 -16.65 -22.08 -17.14
N SER A 14 -16.73 -20.89 -17.74
CA SER A 14 -15.69 -19.86 -17.64
C SER A 14 -15.47 -19.41 -16.20
N HIS A 15 -16.54 -19.14 -15.44
CA HIS A 15 -16.45 -18.76 -14.03
C HIS A 15 -15.75 -19.84 -13.19
N THR A 16 -16.00 -21.12 -13.47
CA THR A 16 -15.35 -22.22 -12.74
C THR A 16 -13.86 -22.33 -13.08
N ILE A 17 -13.51 -22.28 -14.37
CA ILE A 17 -12.11 -22.44 -14.84
C ILE A 17 -11.26 -21.22 -14.46
N ILE A 18 -11.75 -20.02 -14.77
CA ILE A 18 -11.07 -18.77 -14.42
C ILE A 18 -10.99 -18.62 -12.91
N GLY A 19 -12.06 -19.01 -12.19
CA GLY A 19 -12.11 -19.01 -10.73
C GLY A 19 -10.98 -19.79 -10.11
N LEU A 20 -10.67 -20.98 -10.63
CA LEU A 20 -9.60 -21.82 -10.11
C LEU A 20 -8.21 -21.15 -10.18
N VAL A 21 -7.92 -20.47 -11.29
CA VAL A 21 -6.62 -19.83 -11.51
C VAL A 21 -6.52 -18.51 -10.76
N VAL A 22 -7.52 -17.65 -10.94
CA VAL A 22 -7.51 -16.27 -10.41
C VAL A 22 -7.60 -16.27 -8.89
N LEU A 23 -8.41 -17.16 -8.30
CA LEU A 23 -8.62 -17.17 -6.85
C LEU A 23 -7.34 -17.52 -6.09
N PHE A 24 -6.47 -18.36 -6.65
CA PHE A 24 -5.19 -18.69 -6.02
C PHE A 24 -4.31 -17.44 -5.83
N LEU A 25 -4.09 -16.68 -6.91
CA LEU A 25 -3.27 -15.47 -6.85
C LEU A 25 -3.95 -14.35 -6.06
N PHE A 26 -5.27 -14.21 -6.18
CA PHE A 26 -6.02 -13.24 -5.37
C PHE A 26 -5.98 -13.58 -3.88
N TYR A 27 -6.09 -14.86 -3.51
CA TYR A 27 -5.93 -15.31 -2.13
C TYR A 27 -4.54 -14.98 -1.59
N MET A 28 -3.48 -15.30 -2.34
CA MET A 28 -2.11 -14.97 -1.95
C MET A 28 -1.95 -13.45 -1.74
N SER A 29 -2.39 -12.64 -2.70
CA SER A 29 -2.33 -11.19 -2.59
C SER A 29 -3.05 -10.66 -1.36
N THR A 30 -4.30 -11.07 -1.14
CA THR A 30 -5.13 -10.55 -0.04
C THR A 30 -4.67 -11.05 1.33
N TYR A 31 -4.15 -12.29 1.40
CA TYR A 31 -3.55 -12.84 2.61
C TYR A 31 -2.31 -12.03 3.02
N PHE A 32 -1.33 -11.87 2.12
CA PHE A 32 -0.14 -11.08 2.42
C PHE A 32 -0.46 -9.59 2.55
N GLY A 33 -1.46 -9.08 1.83
CA GLY A 33 -1.96 -7.70 1.98
C GLY A 33 -2.59 -7.44 3.35
N THR A 34 -3.16 -8.45 3.99
CA THR A 34 -3.60 -8.33 5.38
C THR A 34 -2.41 -8.21 6.33
N LEU A 35 -1.31 -8.92 6.03
CA LEU A 35 -0.07 -8.82 6.81
C LEU A 35 0.64 -7.46 6.60
N THR A 36 0.55 -6.86 5.41
CA THR A 36 1.13 -5.53 5.16
C THR A 36 0.46 -4.41 5.96
N PHE A 37 -0.79 -4.59 6.40
CA PHE A 37 -1.43 -3.67 7.35
C PHE A 37 -0.63 -3.55 8.67
N PHE A 38 -0.02 -4.66 9.10
CA PHE A 38 0.81 -4.70 10.30
C PHE A 38 2.28 -4.35 10.04
N MET A 39 2.63 -3.95 8.81
CA MET A 39 4.01 -3.65 8.44
C MET A 39 4.72 -2.68 9.38
N PRO A 40 4.12 -1.56 9.85
CA PRO A 40 4.80 -0.68 10.81
C PRO A 40 5.23 -1.42 12.09
N TYR A 41 4.37 -2.28 12.62
CA TYR A 41 4.65 -3.08 13.80
C TYR A 41 5.66 -4.20 13.52
N LEU A 42 5.54 -4.88 12.38
CA LEU A 42 6.47 -5.92 11.95
C LEU A 42 7.88 -5.37 11.78
N LYS A 43 8.01 -4.16 11.21
CA LYS A 43 9.30 -3.47 11.03
C LYS A 43 9.98 -3.15 12.35
N VAL A 44 9.22 -2.70 13.34
CA VAL A 44 9.72 -2.46 14.71
C VAL A 44 10.13 -3.79 15.36
N TRP A 45 9.26 -4.80 15.28
CA TRP A 45 9.50 -6.12 15.87
C TRP A 45 10.69 -6.86 15.25
N GLU A 46 10.92 -6.72 13.94
CA GLU A 46 12.00 -7.44 13.25
C GLU A 46 13.35 -6.72 13.31
N SER A 47 13.37 -5.43 13.63
CA SER A 47 14.61 -4.63 13.63
C SER A 47 15.15 -4.43 15.05
N PRO A 48 16.29 -5.06 15.42
CA PRO A 48 16.89 -4.90 16.75
C PRO A 48 17.22 -3.45 17.11
N SER A 49 17.53 -2.61 16.11
CA SER A 49 17.81 -1.18 16.30
C SER A 49 16.62 -0.37 16.84
N ARG A 50 15.42 -0.94 16.81
CA ARG A 50 14.16 -0.29 17.25
C ARG A 50 13.69 -0.79 18.61
N HIS A 51 14.38 -1.77 19.19
CA HIS A 51 14.10 -2.29 20.52
C HIS A 51 14.85 -1.48 21.57
N PHE A 52 14.22 -0.42 22.08
CA PHE A 52 14.74 0.30 23.23
C PHE A 52 13.67 0.47 24.30
N VAL A 53 14.10 0.40 25.56
CA VAL A 53 13.23 0.54 26.72
C VAL A 53 13.05 2.04 26.98
N PRO A 54 11.82 2.58 26.92
CA PRO A 54 11.60 3.98 27.28
C PRO A 54 11.97 4.19 28.74
N LEU A 55 12.96 5.04 28.99
CA LEU A 55 13.31 5.49 30.34
C LEU A 55 12.21 6.44 30.83
N SER A 56 11.68 6.22 32.04
CA SER A 56 10.50 6.94 32.55
C SER A 56 10.68 8.44 32.75
N GLU A 57 11.89 8.98 32.62
CA GLU A 57 12.23 10.37 32.96
C GLU A 57 13.05 11.11 31.88
N HIS A 58 13.17 10.58 30.66
CA HIS A 58 13.95 11.29 29.64
C HIS A 58 13.12 12.38 28.95
N ALA A 59 13.31 13.64 29.37
CA ALA A 59 12.85 14.81 28.63
C ALA A 59 13.74 14.99 27.39
N PHE A 60 13.27 14.48 26.25
CA PHE A 60 13.96 14.55 24.97
C PHE A 60 14.19 16.02 24.55
N ASN A 61 15.44 16.50 24.68
CA ASN A 61 15.80 17.87 24.32
C ASN A 61 16.38 17.91 22.89
N ILE A 62 15.47 18.00 21.92
CA ILE A 62 15.78 18.02 20.48
C ILE A 62 16.63 19.23 20.11
N ASP A 63 16.33 20.39 20.70
CA ASP A 63 16.77 21.71 20.22
C ASP A 63 18.30 21.85 20.20
N LEU A 64 19.00 21.40 21.25
CA LEU A 64 20.44 21.55 21.38
C LEU A 64 21.23 20.63 20.44
N LEU A 65 20.73 19.42 20.25
CA LEU A 65 21.46 18.38 19.52
C LEU A 65 21.17 18.41 18.02
N LEU A 66 19.99 18.90 17.62
CA LEU A 66 19.63 19.03 16.22
C LEU A 66 20.55 20.02 15.49
N GLY A 67 20.87 21.15 16.12
CA GLY A 67 21.75 22.16 15.54
C GLY A 67 23.14 21.59 15.20
N GLU A 68 23.76 20.92 16.17
CA GLU A 68 25.09 20.30 15.98
C GLU A 68 25.06 19.18 14.93
N LEU A 69 24.03 18.32 14.96
CA LEU A 69 23.90 17.23 14.00
C LEU A 69 23.66 17.72 12.57
N LEU A 70 22.84 18.75 12.39
CA LEU A 70 22.52 19.32 11.08
C LEU A 70 23.75 19.99 10.45
N GLU A 71 24.57 20.67 11.26
CA GLU A 71 25.85 21.23 10.83
C GLU A 71 26.87 20.13 10.49
N LYS A 72 27.06 19.17 11.40
CA LYS A 72 28.06 18.08 11.27
C LYS A 72 27.79 17.16 10.09
N GLN A 73 26.53 16.94 9.73
CA GLN A 73 26.12 16.07 8.61
C GLN A 73 25.88 16.87 7.31
N HIS A 74 26.22 18.17 7.29
CA HIS A 74 26.01 19.06 6.14
C HIS A 74 24.56 19.05 5.60
N LEU A 75 23.58 18.80 6.47
CA LEU A 75 22.17 18.74 6.08
C LEU A 75 21.56 20.14 5.91
N LEU A 76 22.25 21.18 6.37
CA LEU A 76 21.92 22.59 6.13
C LEU A 76 22.31 23.01 4.70
N GLY A 77 21.60 22.46 3.71
CA GLY A 77 21.67 22.91 2.32
C GLY A 77 20.59 23.94 1.98
N LEU A 78 20.50 24.32 0.71
CA LEU A 78 19.43 25.20 0.18
C LEU A 78 18.02 24.59 0.22
N LYS A 79 17.90 23.32 0.62
CA LYS A 79 16.66 22.55 0.56
C LYS A 79 16.13 22.28 1.97
N PRO A 80 14.79 22.22 2.14
CA PRO A 80 14.19 21.97 3.44
C PRO A 80 14.63 20.61 4.01
N VAL A 81 14.73 20.56 5.33
CA VAL A 81 14.99 19.34 6.09
C VAL A 81 13.67 18.94 6.76
N ASP A 82 13.23 17.72 6.48
CA ASP A 82 12.05 17.12 7.09
C ASP A 82 12.48 16.35 8.34
N ILE A 83 11.89 16.73 9.47
CA ILE A 83 12.10 16.08 10.77
C ILE A 83 10.85 15.26 11.07
N THR A 84 10.98 13.94 11.12
CA THR A 84 9.90 13.04 11.54
C THR A 84 10.15 12.62 12.98
N LEU A 85 9.28 13.05 13.88
CA LEU A 85 9.34 12.72 15.30
C LEU A 85 9.03 11.24 15.57
N PRO A 86 9.59 10.67 16.64
CA PRO A 86 9.22 9.34 17.13
C PRO A 86 7.70 9.19 17.25
N SER A 87 7.19 8.05 16.79
CA SER A 87 5.77 7.72 16.85
C SER A 87 5.58 6.23 17.13
N PHE A 88 4.34 5.82 17.35
CA PHE A 88 4.01 4.40 17.52
C PHE A 88 4.37 3.53 16.30
N ARG A 89 4.51 4.12 15.11
CA ARG A 89 4.84 3.40 13.86
C ARG A 89 6.34 3.19 13.69
N ASP A 90 7.12 4.13 14.19
CA ASP A 90 8.57 4.16 14.09
C ASP A 90 9.08 4.94 15.31
N PRO A 91 9.80 4.29 16.24
CA PRO A 91 10.22 4.94 17.47
C PRO A 91 11.50 5.78 17.26
N LEU A 92 12.15 5.71 16.09
CA LEU A 92 13.34 6.50 15.80
C LEU A 92 12.98 7.92 15.37
N LEU A 93 13.84 8.89 15.70
CA LEU A 93 13.79 10.21 15.09
C LEU A 93 14.44 10.12 13.70
N LYS A 94 13.74 10.56 12.66
CA LYS A 94 14.25 10.55 11.28
C LYS A 94 14.47 11.97 10.77
N LEU A 95 15.66 12.21 10.24
CA LEU A 95 16.01 13.41 9.50
C LEU A 95 16.12 13.07 8.03
N SER A 96 15.36 13.74 7.19
CA SER A 96 15.36 13.55 5.74
C SER A 96 15.60 14.87 5.05
N SER A 97 16.44 14.88 4.02
CA SER A 97 16.59 16.04 3.14
C SER A 97 16.64 15.54 1.71
N GLU A 98 16.11 16.29 0.76
CA GLU A 98 16.17 15.91 -0.66
C GLU A 98 17.61 15.79 -1.20
N SER A 99 18.59 16.39 -0.52
CA SER A 99 20.00 16.39 -0.94
C SER A 99 20.78 15.15 -0.48
N GLN A 100 20.29 14.41 0.51
CA GLN A 100 21.06 13.36 1.19
C GLN A 100 20.19 12.19 1.66
N ASN A 101 20.83 11.08 2.06
CA ASN A 101 20.13 9.95 2.64
C ASN A 101 19.53 10.31 4.00
N SER A 102 18.39 9.70 4.32
CA SER A 102 17.75 9.90 5.62
C SER A 102 18.60 9.33 6.75
N LEU A 103 18.82 10.13 7.79
CA LEU A 103 19.49 9.71 9.03
C LEU A 103 18.45 9.29 10.06
N TYR A 104 18.80 8.27 10.86
CA TYR A 104 17.96 7.77 11.94
C TYR A 104 18.72 7.91 13.25
N LEU A 105 18.01 8.39 14.28
CA LEU A 105 18.56 8.74 15.58
C LEU A 105 17.77 8.01 16.67
N ASN A 106 18.48 7.50 17.66
CA ASN A 106 17.86 7.03 18.88
C ASN A 106 17.41 8.25 19.70
N PRO A 107 16.10 8.42 19.99
CA PRO A 107 15.63 9.57 20.77
C PRO A 107 16.07 9.55 22.24
N LEU A 108 16.58 8.43 22.76
CA LEU A 108 17.04 8.32 24.14
C LEU A 108 18.54 8.57 24.28
N THR A 109 19.34 8.07 23.35
CA THR A 109 20.81 8.18 23.42
C THR A 109 21.38 9.24 22.50
N ASN A 110 20.57 9.81 21.60
CA ASN A 110 20.97 10.79 20.59
C ASN A 110 22.02 10.27 19.59
N GLU A 111 22.24 8.95 19.54
CA GLU A 111 23.19 8.32 18.65
C GLU A 111 22.61 8.09 17.26
N VAL A 112 23.44 8.30 16.23
CA VAL A 112 23.10 7.97 14.84
C VAL A 112 23.11 6.45 14.68
N ILE A 113 21.94 5.89 14.40
CA ILE A 113 21.77 4.48 14.12
C ILE A 113 21.98 4.23 12.63
N LYS A 114 22.97 3.40 12.32
CA LYS A 114 23.13 2.85 10.98
C LYS A 114 22.17 1.69 10.81
N LEU A 115 21.11 1.90 10.04
CA LEU A 115 20.19 0.83 9.68
C LEU A 115 20.92 -0.21 8.84
N SER A 116 20.72 -1.49 9.19
CA SER A 116 21.29 -2.59 8.43
C SER A 116 20.49 -2.81 7.16
N LYS A 117 21.12 -3.30 6.09
CA LYS A 117 20.43 -3.63 4.84
C LYS A 117 19.47 -4.82 5.01
N GLU A 118 19.66 -5.61 6.06
CA GLU A 118 18.87 -6.80 6.40
C GLU A 118 17.72 -6.48 7.36
N GLU A 119 17.59 -5.23 7.82
CA GLU A 119 16.40 -4.80 8.54
C GLU A 119 15.22 -4.71 7.57
N ASN A 120 14.06 -5.13 8.05
CA ASN A 120 12.80 -5.13 7.31
C ASN A 120 12.63 -6.25 6.26
N LEU A 121 13.42 -7.33 6.33
CA LEU A 121 13.35 -8.44 5.36
C LEU A 121 11.96 -9.09 5.29
N ILE A 122 11.36 -9.41 6.43
CA ILE A 122 10.08 -10.15 6.48
C ILE A 122 8.97 -9.23 5.99
N SER A 123 8.93 -8.00 6.48
CA SER A 123 7.90 -7.04 6.07
C SER A 123 8.01 -6.67 4.59
N THR A 124 9.23 -6.54 4.06
CA THR A 124 9.48 -6.32 2.63
C THR A 124 9.03 -7.53 1.81
N PHE A 125 9.39 -8.75 2.23
CA PHE A 125 8.98 -9.97 1.55
C PHE A 125 7.46 -10.14 1.48
N PHE A 126 6.73 -9.86 2.57
CA PHE A 126 5.27 -9.89 2.55
C PHE A 126 4.68 -8.84 1.61
N ASN A 127 5.28 -7.66 1.54
CA ASN A 127 4.88 -6.64 0.58
C ASN A 127 5.12 -7.08 -0.87
N GLU A 128 6.25 -7.72 -1.15
CA GLU A 128 6.59 -8.23 -2.46
C GLU A 128 5.65 -9.36 -2.90
N LEU A 129 5.23 -10.23 -1.98
CA LEU A 129 4.22 -11.26 -2.25
C LEU A 129 2.83 -10.67 -2.50
N HIS A 130 2.44 -9.65 -1.71
CA HIS A 130 1.17 -8.95 -1.91
C HIS A 130 1.09 -8.27 -3.28
N THR A 131 2.14 -7.53 -3.65
CA THR A 131 2.23 -6.74 -4.89
C THR A 131 2.63 -7.57 -6.11
N GLY A 132 3.17 -8.76 -5.90
CA GLY A 132 3.70 -9.63 -6.94
C GLY A 132 5.11 -9.28 -7.40
N VAL A 133 5.76 -8.26 -6.83
CA VAL A 133 7.10 -7.78 -7.24
C VAL A 133 8.20 -8.84 -7.05
N VAL A 134 7.93 -9.89 -6.25
CA VAL A 134 8.80 -11.07 -6.12
C VAL A 134 9.14 -11.71 -7.47
N ILE A 135 8.26 -11.57 -8.48
CA ILE A 135 8.53 -11.96 -9.87
C ILE A 135 8.89 -10.70 -10.65
N PRO A 136 10.18 -10.49 -11.00
CA PRO A 136 10.62 -9.28 -11.66
C PRO A 136 9.86 -9.03 -12.97
N LEU A 137 9.59 -7.76 -13.26
CA LEU A 137 8.98 -7.24 -14.48
C LEU A 137 7.51 -7.62 -14.73
N ILE A 138 7.13 -8.88 -14.50
CA ILE A 138 5.80 -9.41 -14.87
C ILE A 138 4.85 -9.57 -13.69
N GLY A 139 5.36 -9.62 -12.46
CA GLY A 139 4.55 -9.99 -11.30
C GLY A 139 3.46 -8.98 -10.98
N MET A 140 3.78 -7.68 -10.91
CA MET A 140 2.79 -6.63 -10.67
C MET A 140 1.71 -6.55 -11.78
N PRO A 141 2.07 -6.56 -13.09
CA PRO A 141 1.11 -6.73 -14.18
C PRO A 141 0.20 -7.95 -14.04
N LEU A 142 0.78 -9.10 -13.68
CA LEU A 142 0.04 -10.34 -13.48
C LEU A 142 -1.02 -10.17 -12.38
N MET A 143 -0.66 -9.58 -11.24
CA MET A 143 -1.61 -9.29 -10.16
C MET A 143 -2.75 -8.36 -10.61
N GLY A 144 -2.44 -7.37 -11.45
CA GLY A 144 -3.44 -6.50 -12.07
C GLY A 144 -4.42 -7.25 -12.99
N ILE A 145 -3.93 -8.14 -13.85
CA ILE A 145 -4.76 -8.98 -14.73
C ILE A 145 -5.65 -9.93 -13.90
N MET A 146 -5.07 -10.55 -12.87
CA MET A 146 -5.85 -11.40 -11.95
C MET A 146 -6.95 -10.62 -11.24
N SER A 147 -6.69 -9.36 -10.88
CA SER A 147 -7.69 -8.49 -10.27
C SER A 147 -8.86 -8.20 -11.24
N ILE A 148 -8.60 -7.97 -12.53
CA ILE A 148 -9.66 -7.90 -13.56
C ILE A 148 -10.44 -9.22 -13.63
N GLY A 149 -9.75 -10.35 -13.50
CA GLY A 149 -10.36 -11.67 -13.37
C GLY A 149 -11.34 -11.76 -12.20
N ILE A 150 -11.04 -11.16 -11.05
CA ILE A 150 -11.94 -11.11 -9.90
C ILE A 150 -13.16 -10.23 -10.20
N VAL A 151 -13.01 -9.11 -10.90
CA VAL A 151 -14.17 -8.30 -11.35
C VAL A 151 -15.09 -9.15 -12.23
N PHE A 152 -14.53 -9.87 -13.21
CA PHE A 152 -15.29 -10.79 -14.05
C PHE A 152 -15.99 -11.88 -13.23
N LEU A 153 -15.29 -12.52 -12.29
CA LEU A 153 -15.85 -13.57 -11.45
C LEU A 153 -16.98 -13.04 -10.56
N THR A 154 -16.83 -11.84 -10.02
CA THR A 154 -17.80 -11.24 -9.12
C THR A 154 -19.08 -10.86 -9.86
N LEU A 155 -18.95 -10.10 -10.96
CA LEU A 155 -20.10 -9.70 -11.79
C LEU A 155 -20.76 -10.92 -12.47
N GLY A 156 -19.95 -11.83 -13.00
CA GLY A 156 -20.42 -13.06 -13.63
C GLY A 156 -21.09 -14.01 -12.63
N GLY A 157 -20.53 -14.17 -11.43
CA GLY A 157 -21.09 -14.98 -10.35
C GLY A 157 -22.41 -14.41 -9.84
N PHE A 158 -22.49 -13.09 -9.68
CA PHE A 158 -23.74 -12.41 -9.33
C PHE A 158 -24.82 -12.61 -10.39
N TRP A 159 -24.48 -12.46 -11.67
CA TRP A 159 -25.40 -12.73 -12.78
C TRP A 159 -25.89 -14.19 -12.79
N LEU A 160 -24.98 -15.16 -12.61
CA LEU A 160 -25.32 -16.58 -12.53
C LEU A 160 -26.26 -16.87 -11.35
N TYR A 161 -26.04 -16.22 -10.20
CA TYR A 161 -26.92 -16.31 -9.03
C TYR A 161 -28.33 -15.81 -9.36
N LEU A 162 -28.47 -14.62 -9.97
CA LEU A 162 -29.78 -14.08 -10.36
C LEU A 162 -30.51 -15.00 -11.34
N TYR A 163 -29.82 -15.49 -12.36
CA TYR A 163 -30.40 -16.40 -13.34
C TYR A 163 -30.90 -17.69 -12.70
N LYS A 164 -30.13 -18.30 -11.78
CA LYS A 164 -30.55 -19.54 -11.10
C LYS A 164 -31.63 -19.31 -10.04
N ARG A 165 -31.67 -18.14 -9.38
CA ARG A 165 -32.71 -17.81 -8.38
C ARG A 165 -34.12 -17.86 -8.99
N THR A 166 -34.27 -17.47 -10.26
CA THR A 166 -35.55 -17.54 -10.99
C THR A 166 -35.99 -18.96 -11.39
N GLN A 167 -35.12 -19.97 -11.21
CA GLN A 167 -35.38 -21.35 -11.60
C GLN A 167 -35.59 -22.17 -10.32
N THR A 168 -36.85 -22.21 -9.84
CA THR A 168 -37.29 -22.83 -8.59
C THR A 168 -37.20 -24.37 -8.62
N LYS A 169 -36.01 -24.92 -8.43
CA LYS A 169 -35.84 -26.35 -8.11
C LYS A 169 -35.08 -26.52 -6.81
N ARG A 170 -35.69 -27.22 -5.85
CA ARG A 170 -35.03 -27.59 -4.58
C ARG A 170 -33.83 -28.50 -4.90
N PRO A 171 -32.61 -28.15 -4.47
CA PRO A 171 -31.44 -28.98 -4.71
C PRO A 171 -31.52 -30.26 -3.86
N LYS A 172 -31.06 -31.39 -4.42
CA LYS A 172 -30.88 -32.63 -3.65
C LYS A 172 -29.87 -32.40 -2.51
N GLU A 173 -30.11 -33.01 -1.36
CA GLU A 173 -29.23 -32.91 -0.20
C GLU A 173 -27.90 -33.64 -0.47
N GLY A 174 -26.79 -33.04 -0.02
CA GLY A 174 -25.44 -33.61 -0.18
C GLY A 174 -24.33 -32.57 0.05
N TRP A 175 -23.11 -33.04 0.30
CA TRP A 175 -21.94 -32.19 0.61
C TRP A 175 -21.68 -31.11 -0.46
N LYS A 176 -21.72 -31.50 -1.75
CA LYS A 176 -21.54 -30.57 -2.88
C LYS A 176 -22.59 -29.45 -2.89
N SER A 177 -23.83 -29.78 -2.52
CA SER A 177 -24.95 -28.83 -2.42
C SER A 177 -24.76 -27.83 -1.27
N ARG A 178 -24.26 -28.32 -0.12
CA ARG A 178 -23.90 -27.47 1.03
C ARG A 178 -22.75 -26.51 0.68
N TRP A 179 -21.66 -27.02 0.11
CA TRP A 179 -20.51 -26.20 -0.29
C TRP A 179 -20.91 -25.10 -1.28
N LEU A 180 -21.70 -25.44 -2.31
CA LEU A 180 -22.21 -24.46 -3.27
C LEU A 180 -23.15 -23.44 -2.62
N SER A 181 -23.88 -23.84 -1.58
CA SER A 181 -24.74 -22.93 -0.81
C SER A 181 -23.92 -21.93 0.01
N TRP A 182 -22.88 -22.39 0.69
CA TRP A 182 -21.91 -21.52 1.38
C TRP A 182 -21.21 -20.57 0.43
N HIS A 183 -20.72 -21.07 -0.71
CA HIS A 183 -20.07 -20.23 -1.73
C HIS A 183 -20.98 -19.10 -2.23
N LYS A 184 -22.28 -19.36 -2.44
CA LYS A 184 -23.25 -18.32 -2.82
C LYS A 184 -23.44 -17.27 -1.72
N ILE A 185 -23.66 -17.70 -0.48
CA ILE A 185 -23.95 -16.81 0.65
C ILE A 185 -22.73 -15.95 0.97
N VAL A 186 -21.57 -16.59 1.15
CA VAL A 186 -20.29 -15.92 1.42
C VAL A 186 -19.90 -15.04 0.25
N GLY A 187 -20.02 -15.54 -0.98
CA GLY A 187 -19.74 -14.79 -2.19
C GLY A 187 -20.55 -13.50 -2.24
N LEU A 188 -21.87 -13.57 -2.05
CA LEU A 188 -22.77 -12.40 -2.02
C LEU A 188 -22.38 -11.38 -0.94
N GLY A 189 -22.00 -11.84 0.26
CA GLY A 189 -21.56 -10.95 1.34
C GLY A 189 -20.24 -10.25 1.04
N ILE A 190 -19.34 -10.90 0.30
CA ILE A 190 -17.99 -10.37 0.01
C ILE A 190 -17.96 -9.48 -1.24
N ILE A 191 -18.95 -9.57 -2.15
CA ILE A 191 -19.01 -8.78 -3.40
C ILE A 191 -18.52 -7.33 -3.28
N PRO A 192 -19.06 -6.48 -2.37
CA PRO A 192 -18.65 -5.08 -2.31
C PRO A 192 -17.16 -4.93 -2.02
N TYR A 193 -16.62 -5.72 -1.09
CA TYR A 193 -15.20 -5.71 -0.73
C TYR A 193 -14.32 -6.27 -1.85
N ALA A 194 -14.74 -7.38 -2.46
CA ALA A 194 -14.04 -7.98 -3.60
C ALA A 194 -13.94 -7.01 -4.78
N LEU A 195 -15.00 -6.25 -5.08
CA LEU A 195 -14.96 -5.23 -6.12
C LEU A 195 -14.00 -4.09 -5.79
N VAL A 196 -14.01 -3.57 -4.55
CA VAL A 196 -13.06 -2.54 -4.14
C VAL A 196 -11.62 -3.04 -4.31
N PHE A 197 -11.28 -4.20 -3.74
CA PHE A 197 -9.94 -4.77 -3.82
C PHE A 197 -9.50 -5.11 -5.25
N ALA A 198 -10.42 -5.63 -6.06
CA ALA A 198 -10.14 -5.97 -7.45
C ALA A 198 -9.96 -4.71 -8.32
N CYS A 199 -10.78 -3.68 -8.12
CA CYS A 199 -10.61 -2.41 -8.83
C CYS A 199 -9.30 -1.72 -8.44
N THR A 200 -8.96 -1.69 -7.14
CA THR A 200 -7.68 -1.13 -6.68
C THR A 200 -6.49 -1.94 -7.20
N GLY A 201 -6.57 -3.27 -7.16
CA GLY A 201 -5.52 -4.15 -7.67
C GLY A 201 -5.31 -4.01 -9.19
N ALA A 202 -6.40 -3.91 -9.96
CA ALA A 202 -6.34 -3.69 -11.41
C ALA A 202 -5.75 -2.30 -11.74
N PHE A 203 -6.16 -1.27 -10.99
CA PHE A 203 -5.65 0.09 -11.16
C PHE A 203 -4.14 0.17 -10.86
N LEU A 204 -3.71 -0.33 -9.69
CA LEU A 204 -2.32 -0.24 -9.26
C LEU A 204 -1.40 -1.19 -10.05
N GLY A 205 -1.84 -2.43 -10.28
CA GLY A 205 -1.02 -3.47 -10.90
C GLY A 205 -0.94 -3.41 -12.43
N LEU A 206 -1.97 -2.88 -13.09
CA LEU A 206 -2.02 -2.83 -14.56
C LEU A 206 -2.07 -1.41 -15.09
N MET A 207 -3.00 -0.58 -14.61
CA MET A 207 -3.22 0.73 -15.21
C MET A 207 -1.99 1.65 -15.05
N LEU A 208 -1.39 1.71 -13.86
CA LEU A 208 -0.18 2.53 -13.63
C LEU A 208 1.03 2.01 -14.40
N SER A 209 1.22 0.70 -14.48
CA SER A 209 2.35 0.10 -15.19
C SER A 209 2.27 0.28 -16.71
N TYR A 210 1.06 0.34 -17.27
CA TYR A 210 0.81 0.46 -18.71
C TYR A 210 0.08 1.76 -19.08
N SER A 211 0.25 2.83 -18.31
CA SER A 211 -0.41 4.12 -18.57
C SER A 211 0.15 4.88 -19.77
N HIS A 212 1.24 4.40 -20.39
CA HIS A 212 1.95 5.07 -21.48
C HIS A 212 1.04 5.54 -22.64
N PRO A 213 0.18 4.70 -23.26
CA PRO A 213 -0.70 5.14 -24.34
C PRO A 213 -1.67 6.23 -23.90
N PHE A 214 -2.14 6.18 -22.66
CA PHE A 214 -3.04 7.20 -22.11
C PHE A 214 -2.32 8.53 -21.89
N ALA A 215 -1.10 8.50 -21.33
CA ALA A 215 -0.28 9.69 -21.17
C ALA A 215 0.06 10.33 -22.51
N TRP A 216 0.53 9.53 -23.47
CA TRP A 216 0.89 9.98 -24.80
C TRP A 216 -0.31 10.57 -25.57
N SER A 217 -1.49 9.96 -25.44
CA SER A 217 -2.72 10.49 -26.03
C SER A 217 -3.18 11.79 -25.34
N ALA A 218 -3.08 11.87 -24.01
CA ALA A 218 -3.52 13.04 -23.25
C ALA A 218 -2.58 14.24 -23.43
N SER A 219 -1.29 14.00 -23.65
CA SER A 219 -0.27 15.04 -23.89
C SER A 219 -0.12 15.41 -25.36
N SER A 220 -1.06 15.05 -26.24
CA SER A 220 -0.94 15.30 -27.69
C SER A 220 0.40 14.84 -28.29
N LYS A 221 0.89 13.67 -27.85
CA LYS A 221 2.14 13.01 -28.27
C LYS A 221 3.45 13.54 -27.68
N GLU A 222 3.42 14.47 -26.72
CA GLU A 222 4.63 15.08 -26.15
C GLU A 222 5.27 14.30 -24.99
N GLU A 223 4.48 13.69 -24.09
CA GLU A 223 4.96 13.04 -22.88
C GLU A 223 4.32 11.67 -22.69
N SER A 224 5.13 10.65 -22.45
CA SER A 224 4.67 9.28 -22.29
C SER A 224 4.54 8.84 -20.83
N SER A 225 5.09 9.61 -19.90
CA SER A 225 5.01 9.32 -18.48
C SER A 225 3.77 9.95 -17.84
N MET A 226 2.81 9.12 -17.46
CA MET A 226 1.63 9.59 -16.71
C MET A 226 2.02 10.26 -15.38
N ARG A 227 3.10 9.79 -14.74
CA ARG A 227 3.58 10.38 -13.49
C ARG A 227 4.03 11.84 -13.69
N LYS A 228 4.71 12.17 -14.80
CA LYS A 228 5.13 13.55 -15.05
C LYS A 228 3.95 14.48 -15.34
N LEU A 229 2.90 13.99 -15.97
CA LEU A 229 1.68 14.76 -16.23
C LEU A 229 0.90 15.05 -14.94
N VAL A 230 0.81 14.07 -14.04
CA VAL A 230 -0.09 14.13 -12.87
C VAL A 230 0.62 14.60 -11.59
N SER A 231 1.90 14.27 -11.42
CA SER A 231 2.66 14.59 -10.19
C SER A 231 2.68 16.08 -9.84
N PRO A 232 2.86 17.03 -10.79
CA PRO A 232 2.85 18.46 -10.46
C PRO A 232 1.50 18.95 -9.92
N ILE A 233 0.40 18.28 -10.29
CA ILE A 233 -0.96 18.65 -9.90
C ILE A 233 -1.28 18.06 -8.51
N ILE A 234 -0.98 16.77 -8.30
CA ILE A 234 -1.31 16.08 -7.04
C ILE A 234 -0.34 16.44 -5.92
N PHE A 235 0.94 16.63 -6.24
CA PHE A 235 2.01 16.89 -5.27
C PHE A 235 2.62 18.28 -5.45
N ALA A 236 1.77 19.29 -5.71
CA ALA A 236 2.22 20.68 -5.80
C ALA A 236 2.94 21.07 -4.51
N GLN A 237 4.25 21.27 -4.59
CA GLN A 237 5.05 21.68 -3.44
C GLN A 237 4.80 23.17 -3.17
N PRO A 238 4.62 23.58 -1.90
CA PRO A 238 4.54 24.98 -1.57
C PRO A 238 5.84 25.70 -1.96
N VAL A 239 5.72 26.86 -2.59
CA VAL A 239 6.88 27.70 -2.93
C VAL A 239 7.35 28.40 -1.66
N TYR A 240 8.43 27.90 -1.08
CA TYR A 240 9.09 28.55 0.04
C TYR A 240 9.88 29.77 -0.45
N LYS A 241 9.57 30.96 0.06
CA LYS A 241 10.41 32.15 -0.13
C LYS A 241 11.52 32.09 0.93
N SER A 242 12.79 32.16 0.52
CA SER A 242 13.88 32.27 1.50
C SER A 242 13.73 33.60 2.23
N SER A 243 13.60 33.56 3.56
CA SER A 243 13.64 34.76 4.38
C SER A 243 15.10 35.08 4.70
N GLU A 244 15.55 36.30 4.40
CA GLU A 244 16.89 36.79 4.80
C GLU A 244 17.01 37.07 6.30
N THR A 245 15.90 37.01 7.04
CA THR A 245 15.92 37.04 8.50
C THR A 245 16.57 35.76 9.02
N LYS A 246 17.64 35.90 9.81
CA LYS A 246 18.11 34.82 10.71
C LYS A 246 16.98 34.49 11.68
N ALA A 247 16.09 33.60 11.27
CA ALA A 247 15.06 33.07 12.13
C ALA A 247 15.73 32.11 13.10
N ILE A 248 15.63 32.42 14.39
CA ILE A 248 15.99 31.48 15.44
C ILE A 248 14.99 30.32 15.31
N MET A 249 15.47 29.08 15.26
CA MET A 249 14.60 27.91 15.28
C MET A 249 13.73 28.01 16.53
N LEU A 250 12.40 27.98 16.37
CA LEU A 250 11.49 28.02 17.51
C LEU A 250 11.79 26.78 18.37
N SER A 251 12.06 26.99 19.66
CA SER A 251 12.30 25.88 20.58
C SER A 251 11.08 24.96 20.62
N PHE A 252 11.27 23.66 20.44
CA PHE A 252 10.17 22.68 20.49
C PHE A 252 9.48 22.65 21.87
N PHE A 253 10.12 23.19 22.91
CA PHE A 253 9.61 23.23 24.28
C PHE A 253 8.46 24.22 24.54
N ASN A 254 8.29 25.26 23.72
CA ASN A 254 7.30 26.32 24.04
C ASN A 254 5.84 25.91 23.74
N ALA A 255 5.62 24.75 23.10
CA ALA A 255 4.29 24.28 22.70
C ALA A 255 3.58 23.39 23.75
N SER A 256 4.27 22.92 24.79
CA SER A 256 3.68 22.00 25.79
C SER A 256 2.99 22.69 26.97
N ASN A 257 3.12 24.01 27.12
CA ASN A 257 2.65 24.74 28.32
C ASN A 257 1.19 25.24 28.22
N HIS A 258 0.39 24.77 27.26
CA HIS A 258 -0.99 25.24 27.05
C HIS A 258 -2.09 24.17 27.09
N CYS A 259 -1.80 22.96 27.59
CA CYS A 259 -2.83 21.97 27.91
C CYS A 259 -2.87 21.74 29.43
N GLU A 260 -3.53 22.65 30.14
CA GLU A 260 -4.19 22.37 31.43
C GLU A 260 -5.70 22.30 31.20
#